data_AF-L1NZJ6-F1
#
_entry.id   AF-L1NZJ6-F1
#
_cell.length_a   1.000
_cell.length_b   1.000
_cell.length_c   1.000
_cell.angle_alpha   90.00
_cell.angle_beta   90.00
_cell.angle_gamma   90.00
#
_symmetry.space_group_name_H-M   'P 1'
#
loop_
_entity.id
_entity.type
_entity.pdbx_description
1 polymer ?
#
loop_
_entity_poly.entity_id
_entity_poly.type
_entity_poly.pdbx_seq_one_letter_code
_entity_poly.pdbx_strand_id
1 'polypeptide(L)'
;MKPDLTEIKNAAYGRWPEIHAALGIPAKLLNTRKHQPCPHCGGKDRFRYTDHKHGGGYICNQCAPEGGSGFDLLMLVFGYSFTESV
;
A
#
# COMPACT_ATOMS: atom_id res chain seq x y z
N MET A 1 17.72 -15.47 -11.40
CA MET A 1 16.60 -15.08 -12.27
C MET A 1 15.84 -13.99 -11.53
N LYS A 2 15.73 -12.78 -12.08
CA LYS A 2 14.89 -11.75 -11.46
C LYS A 2 13.44 -12.10 -11.80
N PRO A 3 12.54 -12.19 -10.82
CA PRO A 3 11.14 -12.50 -11.10
C PRO A 3 10.54 -11.43 -12.02
N ASP A 4 9.69 -11.86 -12.96
CA ASP A 4 9.03 -10.93 -13.88
C ASP A 4 7.97 -10.12 -13.13
N LEU A 5 7.92 -8.80 -13.37
CA LEU A 5 7.01 -7.92 -12.65
C LEU A 5 5.54 -8.30 -12.85
N THR A 6 5.19 -8.85 -14.01
CA THR A 6 3.83 -9.33 -14.30
C THR A 6 3.50 -10.56 -13.45
N GLU A 7 4.44 -11.50 -13.33
CA GLU A 7 4.27 -12.68 -12.47
C GLU A 7 4.06 -12.28 -11.00
N ILE A 8 4.86 -11.33 -10.50
CA ILE A 8 4.75 -10.85 -9.11
C ILE A 8 3.40 -10.14 -8.89
N LYS A 9 3.00 -9.27 -9.83
CA LYS A 9 1.69 -8.61 -9.79
C LYS A 9 0.54 -9.61 -9.76
N ASN A 10 0.62 -10.66 -10.58
CA ASN A 10 -0.38 -11.71 -10.61
C ASN A 10 -0.40 -12.53 -9.30
N ALA A 11 0.77 -12.82 -8.73
CA ALA A 11 0.88 -13.52 -7.46
C ALA A 11 0.34 -12.72 -6.26
N ALA A 12 0.45 -11.38 -6.32
CA ALA A 12 -0.03 -10.47 -5.29
C ALA A 12 -1.51 -10.06 -5.45
N TYR A 13 -2.08 -10.22 -6.64
CA TYR A 13 -3.45 -9.83 -6.95
C TYR A 13 -4.46 -10.45 -5.97
N GLY A 14 -5.25 -9.61 -5.30
CA GLY A 14 -6.24 -10.03 -4.30
C GLY A 14 -5.67 -10.46 -2.95
N ARG A 15 -4.35 -10.42 -2.77
CA ARG A 15 -3.65 -10.88 -1.55
C ARG A 15 -2.95 -9.75 -0.80
N TRP A 16 -3.05 -8.52 -1.28
CA TRP A 16 -2.36 -7.38 -0.70
C TRP A 16 -2.63 -7.14 0.79
N PRO A 17 -3.87 -7.25 1.32
CA PRO A 17 -4.08 -7.12 2.77
C PRO A 17 -3.24 -8.12 3.59
N GLU A 18 -3.12 -9.36 3.10
CA GLU A 18 -2.33 -10.42 3.75
C GLU A 18 -0.83 -10.14 3.63
N ILE A 19 -0.37 -9.76 2.44
CA ILE A 19 1.03 -9.41 2.15
C ILE A 19 1.48 -8.24 3.02
N HIS A 20 0.72 -7.15 3.05
CA HIS A 20 1.04 -5.99 3.88
C HIS A 20 1.06 -6.31 5.37
N ALA A 21 0.10 -7.11 5.86
CA ALA A 21 0.07 -7.52 7.26
C ALA A 21 1.29 -8.39 7.61
N ALA A 22 1.65 -9.34 6.74
CA ALA A 22 2.82 -10.21 6.92
C ALA A 22 4.14 -9.43 6.89
N LEU A 23 4.22 -8.37 6.09
CA LEU A 23 5.37 -7.46 6.02
C LEU A 23 5.39 -6.43 7.16
N GLY A 24 4.39 -6.43 8.04
CA GLY A 24 4.38 -5.63 9.26
C GLY A 24 3.77 -4.24 9.11
N ILE A 25 2.99 -3.97 8.06
CA ILE A 25 2.21 -2.71 8.00
C ILE A 25 1.22 -2.70 9.17
N PRO A 26 1.20 -1.63 9.99
CA PRO A 26 0.28 -1.52 11.11
C PRO A 26 -1.18 -1.76 10.70
N ALA A 27 -1.90 -2.62 11.41
CA ALA A 27 -3.30 -2.96 11.10
C ALA A 27 -4.23 -1.74 10.97
N LYS A 28 -3.93 -0.65 11.70
CA LYS A 28 -4.64 0.64 11.56
C LYS A 28 -4.56 1.20 10.14
N LEU A 29 -3.43 1.06 9.46
CA LEU A 29 -3.20 1.51 8.10
C LEU A 29 -3.82 0.58 7.05
N LEU A 30 -4.24 -0.63 7.42
CA LEU A 30 -4.89 -1.58 6.51
C LEU A 30 -6.43 -1.58 6.65
N ASN A 31 -6.97 -0.69 7.49
CA ASN A 31 -8.40 -0.59 7.72
C ASN A 31 -9.09 0.15 6.56
N THR A 32 -9.90 -0.56 5.77
CA THR A 32 -10.64 0.00 4.64
C THR A 32 -11.85 0.85 5.04
N ARG A 33 -12.29 0.77 6.31
CA ARG A 33 -13.49 1.46 6.81
C ARG A 33 -13.17 2.73 7.59
N LYS A 34 -11.90 3.06 7.79
CA LYS A 34 -11.48 4.21 8.57
C LYS A 34 -10.51 5.07 7.79
N HIS A 35 -10.68 6.37 7.97
CA HIS A 35 -9.69 7.35 7.58
C HIS A 35 -8.73 7.56 8.77
N GLN A 36 -7.46 7.81 8.47
CA GLN A 36 -6.44 8.01 9.49
C GLN A 36 -5.37 9.03 9.06
N PRO A 37 -4.46 9.43 9.96
CA PRO A 37 -3.28 10.20 9.58
C PRO A 37 -2.46 9.47 8.52
N CYS A 38 -1.93 10.21 7.55
CA CYS A 38 -1.00 9.66 6.56
C CYS A 38 0.33 9.33 7.25
N PRO A 39 0.89 8.13 7.04
CA PRO A 39 2.19 7.79 7.62
C PRO A 39 3.36 8.59 7.03
N HIS A 40 3.17 9.20 5.86
CA HIS A 40 4.17 10.04 5.20
C HIS A 40 4.02 11.54 5.52
N CYS A 41 2.85 12.11 5.28
CA CYS A 41 2.63 13.57 5.43
C CYS A 41 1.79 13.96 6.66
N GLY A 42 1.44 13.00 7.53
CA GLY A 42 0.68 13.25 8.75
C GLY A 42 -0.79 13.63 8.53
N GLY A 43 -1.29 14.59 9.30
CA GLY A 43 -2.69 15.00 9.31
C GLY A 43 -3.58 14.18 10.26
N LYS A 44 -4.90 14.25 10.07
CA LYS A 44 -5.89 13.60 10.95
C LYS A 44 -6.61 12.41 10.29
N ASP A 45 -7.03 12.55 9.05
CA ASP A 45 -8.01 11.66 8.39
C ASP A 45 -7.86 11.62 6.85
N ARG A 46 -6.66 11.89 6.34
CA ARG A 46 -6.42 12.02 4.89
C ARG A 46 -6.00 10.73 4.21
N PHE A 47 -5.57 9.72 4.97
CA PHE A 47 -5.14 8.44 4.44
C PHE A 47 -6.28 7.43 4.53
N ARG A 48 -6.45 6.67 3.45
CA ARG A 48 -7.40 5.57 3.33
C ARG A 48 -6.75 4.40 2.61
N TYR A 49 -6.84 3.22 3.21
CA TYR A 49 -6.46 1.98 2.53
C TYR A 49 -7.60 1.54 1.62
N THR A 50 -7.26 1.09 0.41
CA THR A 50 -8.26 0.69 -0.57
C THR A 50 -7.78 -0.53 -1.33
N ASP A 51 -8.57 -1.60 -1.26
CA ASP A 51 -8.36 -2.76 -2.12
C ASP A 51 -9.20 -2.67 -3.41
N HIS A 52 -9.31 -1.46 -3.96
CA HIS A 52 -10.01 -1.27 -5.23
C HIS A 52 -9.29 -2.06 -6.32
N LYS A 53 -10.05 -2.84 -7.10
CA LYS A 53 -9.51 -3.75 -8.13
C LYS A 53 -8.46 -4.72 -7.58
N HIS A 54 -8.57 -5.12 -6.30
CA HIS A 54 -7.70 -6.14 -5.70
C HIS A 54 -6.20 -5.79 -5.72
N GLY A 55 -5.89 -4.48 -5.76
CA GLY A 55 -4.55 -3.95 -5.94
C GLY A 55 -3.85 -3.49 -4.66
N GLY A 56 -4.50 -3.58 -3.50
CA GLY A 56 -3.87 -3.24 -2.22
C GLY A 56 -3.45 -1.78 -2.05
N GLY A 57 -4.06 -0.89 -2.81
CA GLY A 57 -3.64 0.49 -2.86
C GLY A 57 -3.99 1.31 -1.61
N TYR A 58 -3.58 2.57 -1.66
CA TYR A 58 -3.97 3.57 -0.69
C TYR A 58 -4.21 4.89 -1.40
N ILE A 59 -4.93 5.79 -0.75
CA ILE A 59 -5.07 7.17 -1.21
C ILE A 59 -4.73 8.09 -0.05
N CYS A 60 -3.97 9.15 -0.34
CA CYS A 60 -3.82 10.27 0.56
C CYS A 60 -4.22 11.55 -0.18
N ASN A 61 -5.30 12.21 0.26
CA ASN A 61 -5.85 13.39 -0.42
C ASN A 61 -4.91 14.63 -0.45
N GLN A 62 -3.65 14.51 -0.04
CA GLN A 62 -2.67 15.59 0.01
C GLN A 62 -1.35 15.21 -0.70
N CYS A 63 -0.70 14.12 -0.32
CA CYS A 63 0.57 13.71 -0.94
C CYS A 63 0.43 12.64 -2.02
N ALA A 64 -0.72 11.95 -2.11
CA ALA A 64 -0.99 10.92 -3.12
C ALA A 64 -2.46 10.97 -3.55
N PRO A 65 -2.91 12.08 -4.18
CA PRO A 65 -4.31 12.28 -4.55
C PRO A 65 -4.79 11.25 -5.58
N GLU A 66 -3.91 10.81 -6.47
CA GLU A 66 -4.18 9.76 -7.48
C GLU A 66 -4.15 8.34 -6.88
N GLY A 67 -3.70 8.21 -5.63
CA GLY A 67 -3.46 6.93 -4.98
C GLY A 67 -2.14 6.26 -5.36
N GLY A 68 -1.81 5.21 -4.62
CA GLY A 68 -0.68 4.33 -4.88
C GLY A 68 -1.11 2.86 -4.88
N SER A 69 -0.31 2.01 -5.51
CA SER A 69 -0.44 0.55 -5.51
C SER A 69 0.00 -0.07 -4.18
N GLY A 70 -0.15 -1.39 -4.02
CA GLY A 70 0.40 -2.09 -2.87
C GLY A 70 1.92 -1.97 -2.73
N PHE A 71 2.65 -1.96 -3.85
CA PHE A 71 4.10 -1.69 -3.83
C PHE A 71 4.40 -0.28 -3.33
N ASP A 72 3.65 0.72 -3.81
CA ASP A 72 3.82 2.12 -3.38
C ASP A 72 3.52 2.29 -1.89
N LEU A 73 2.64 1.47 -1.31
CA LEU A 73 2.37 1.49 0.13
C LEU A 73 3.58 0.98 0.93
N LEU A 74 4.28 -0.06 0.47
CA LEU A 74 5.52 -0.54 1.09
C LEU A 74 6.60 0.54 1.05
N MET A 75 6.75 1.20 -0.10
CA MET A 75 7.67 2.34 -0.25
C MET A 75 7.30 3.47 0.72
N LEU A 76 6.01 3.81 0.81
CA LEU A 76 5.54 4.91 1.64
C LEU A 76 5.67 4.63 3.15
N VAL A 77 5.49 3.40 3.60
CA VAL A 77 5.54 3.03 5.03
C VAL A 77 6.96 2.70 5.49
N PHE A 78 7.75 2.01 4.68
CA PHE A 78 9.08 1.52 5.07
C PHE A 78 10.23 2.32 4.46
N GLY A 79 9.97 3.22 3.50
CA GLY A 79 11.02 3.96 2.79
C GLY A 79 11.77 3.11 1.76
N TYR A 80 11.19 1.98 1.35
CA TYR A 80 11.76 1.11 0.33
C TYR A 80 11.86 1.81 -1.02
N SER A 81 12.90 1.46 -1.77
CA SER A 81 12.93 1.64 -3.22
C SER A 81 11.92 0.71 -3.89
N PHE A 82 11.57 1.01 -5.15
CA PHE A 82 10.70 0.12 -5.92
C PHE A 82 11.27 -1.30 -6.02
N THR A 83 12.59 -1.44 -6.15
CA THR A 83 13.26 -2.74 -6.23
C THR A 83 13.19 -3.54 -4.92
N GLU A 84 13.16 -2.87 -3.76
CA GLU A 84 12.96 -3.55 -2.47
C GLU A 84 11.49 -3.91 -2.21
N SER A 85 10.56 -3.18 -2.83
CA SER A 85 9.13 -3.45 -2.69
C SER A 85 8.63 -4.65 -3.51
N VAL A 86 9.35 -5.02 -4.57
CA VAL A 86 8.99 -6.05 -5.57
C VAL A 86 9.68 -7.37 -5.27
#